data_AF-A0A8T5B9P3-F1
#
_entry.id   AF-A0A8T5B9P3-F1
#
_cell.length_a   1.000
_cell.length_b   1.000
_cell.length_c   1.000
_cell.angle_alpha   90.00
_cell.angle_beta   90.00
_cell.angle_gamma   90.00
#
_symmetry.space_group_name_H-M   'P 1'
#
loop_
_entity.id
_entity.type
_entity.pdbx_description
1 polymer ?
#
loop_
_entity_poly.entity_id
_entity_poly.type
_entity_poly.pdbx_seq_one_letter_code
_entity_poly.pdbx_strand_id
1 'polypeptide(L)'
;MDKLNEPEQAYQIAVRITRSEYERIQDLVKAGLYRSAADFAREALRSMLREVEPTSVRDLSEEEAEKMIDEFLIQNPGPHFASEIAEALGLEYRMTFETVRRMLEKGKIRRSRL
;
A
#
# COMPACT_ATOMS: atom_id res chain seq x y z
N MET A 1 2.97 27.81 -3.13
CA MET A 1 1.56 27.35 -3.28
C MET A 1 1.42 26.20 -2.31
N ASP A 2 0.97 26.52 -1.10
CA ASP A 2 0.91 25.59 0.03
C ASP A 2 -0.23 24.59 -0.15
N LYS A 3 0.11 23.31 -0.33
CA LYS A 3 -0.82 22.16 -0.21
C LYS A 3 -0.75 21.52 1.19
N LEU A 4 -0.48 22.30 2.23
CA LEU A 4 -0.59 21.81 3.61
C LEU A 4 -1.88 22.35 4.22
N ASN A 5 -2.78 21.44 4.58
CA ASN A 5 -4.05 21.64 5.33
C ASN A 5 -5.35 21.64 4.51
N GLU A 6 -5.55 20.67 3.62
CA GLU A 6 -6.93 20.22 3.38
C GLU A 6 -7.33 19.31 4.57
N PRO A 7 -8.39 19.64 5.33
CA PRO A 7 -8.84 18.80 6.44
C PRO A 7 -9.24 17.42 5.89
N GLU A 8 -8.73 16.37 6.52
CA GLU A 8 -9.05 14.99 6.14
C GLU A 8 -10.57 14.80 6.18
N GLN A 9 -11.17 14.62 5.01
CA GLN A 9 -12.62 14.56 4.88
C GLN A 9 -13.13 13.25 5.48
N ALA A 10 -13.99 13.33 6.49
CA ALA A 10 -14.55 12.16 7.15
C ALA A 10 -15.68 11.55 6.31
N TYR A 11 -15.59 10.24 6.05
CA TYR A 11 -16.63 9.45 5.39
C TYR A 11 -17.21 8.40 6.35
N GLN A 12 -18.48 8.05 6.15
CA GLN A 12 -19.15 7.00 6.92
C GLN A 12 -19.57 5.85 6.01
N ILE A 13 -19.24 4.63 6.44
CA ILE A 13 -19.67 3.38 5.79
C ILE A 13 -20.58 2.64 6.77
N ALA A 14 -21.78 2.27 6.34
CA ALA A 14 -22.72 1.48 7.12
C ALA A 14 -22.71 0.01 6.66
N VAL A 15 -22.50 -0.92 7.58
CA VAL A 15 -22.40 -2.36 7.29
C VAL A 15 -23.30 -3.13 8.25
N ARG A 16 -23.98 -4.16 7.74
CA ARG A 16 -24.71 -5.13 8.58
C ARG A 16 -23.78 -6.26 8.98
N ILE A 17 -23.76 -6.59 10.26
CA ILE A 17 -22.98 -7.69 10.82
C ILE A 17 -23.91 -8.76 11.40
N THR A 18 -23.39 -9.96 11.57
CA THR A 18 -24.09 -11.06 12.23
C THR A 18 -24.24 -10.78 13.73
N ARG A 19 -25.19 -11.46 14.37
CA ARG A 19 -25.39 -11.39 15.82
C ARG A 19 -24.12 -11.83 16.60
N SER A 20 -23.46 -12.88 16.15
CA SER A 20 -22.24 -13.40 16.77
C SER A 20 -21.07 -12.42 16.70
N GLU A 21 -20.92 -11.69 15.59
CA GLU A 21 -19.89 -10.64 15.48
C GLU A 21 -20.21 -9.48 16.43
N TYR A 22 -21.46 -9.05 16.48
CA TYR A 22 -21.90 -8.00 17.39
C TYR A 22 -21.61 -8.37 18.86
N GLU A 23 -22.00 -9.57 19.30
CA GLU A 23 -21.78 -10.04 20.67
C GLU A 23 -20.27 -10.07 21.02
N ARG A 24 -19.43 -10.60 20.12
CA ARG A 24 -17.97 -10.61 20.32
C ARG A 24 -17.39 -9.19 20.44
N ILE A 25 -17.85 -8.25 19.62
CA ILE A 25 -17.42 -6.85 19.71
C ILE A 25 -17.82 -6.25 21.06
N GLN A 26 -19.05 -6.50 21.53
CA GLN A 26 -19.52 -6.00 22.82
C GLN A 26 -18.69 -6.56 23.98
N ASP A 27 -18.30 -7.83 23.93
CA ASP A 27 -17.50 -8.45 24.99
C ASP A 27 -16.10 -7.81 25.08
N LEU A 28 -15.48 -7.51 23.93
CA LEU A 28 -14.19 -6.80 23.89
C LEU A 28 -14.28 -5.37 24.47
N VAL A 29 -15.39 -4.68 24.21
CA VAL A 29 -15.65 -3.34 24.78
C VAL A 29 -15.87 -3.43 26.29
N LYS A 30 -16.67 -4.39 26.77
CA LYS A 30 -16.90 -4.61 28.21
C LYS A 30 -15.62 -4.98 28.95
N ALA A 31 -14.72 -5.71 28.30
CA ALA A 31 -13.40 -6.04 28.83
C ALA A 31 -12.43 -4.84 28.87
N GLY A 32 -12.82 -3.69 28.32
CA GLY A 32 -12.00 -2.47 28.31
C GLY A 32 -10.91 -2.45 27.25
N LEU A 33 -10.90 -3.40 26.31
CA LEU A 33 -9.90 -3.47 25.23
C LEU A 33 -10.13 -2.39 24.16
N TYR A 34 -11.38 -1.94 24.00
CA TYR A 34 -11.75 -0.87 23.08
C TYR A 34 -12.76 0.07 23.74
N ARG A 35 -12.74 1.35 23.36
CA ARG A 35 -13.63 2.37 23.95
C ARG A 35 -15.08 2.24 23.49
N SER A 36 -15.30 1.68 22.30
CA SER A 36 -16.62 1.46 21.70
C SER A 36 -16.54 0.49 20.52
N ALA A 37 -17.69 0.04 20.02
CA ALA A 37 -17.76 -0.75 18.79
C ALA A 37 -17.20 0.02 17.56
N ALA A 38 -17.35 1.35 17.53
CA ALA A 38 -16.80 2.17 16.46
C ALA A 38 -15.26 2.28 16.53
N ASP A 39 -14.70 2.34 17.75
CA ASP A 39 -13.25 2.31 18.01
C ASP A 39 -12.66 0.98 17.54
N PHE A 40 -13.31 -0.14 17.89
CA PHE A 40 -12.98 -1.46 17.37
C PHE A 40 -13.02 -1.51 15.83
N ALA A 41 -14.13 -1.09 15.22
CA ALA A 41 -14.29 -1.15 13.76
C ALA A 41 -13.24 -0.29 13.04
N ARG A 42 -12.87 0.86 13.59
CA ARG A 42 -11.82 1.71 13.06
C ARG A 42 -10.46 1.02 13.11
N GLU A 43 -10.11 0.41 14.23
CA GLU A 43 -8.83 -0.30 14.35
C GLU A 43 -8.79 -1.56 13.48
N ALA A 44 -9.88 -2.32 13.43
CA ALA A 44 -9.99 -3.49 12.55
C ALA A 44 -9.83 -3.12 11.08
N LEU A 45 -10.51 -2.04 10.63
CA LEU A 45 -10.36 -1.52 9.28
C LEU A 45 -8.92 -1.07 9.00
N ARG A 46 -8.29 -0.33 9.93
CA ARG A 46 -6.89 0.10 9.80
C ARG A 46 -5.91 -1.07 9.77
N SER A 47 -6.11 -2.09 10.61
CA SER A 47 -5.27 -3.29 10.60
C SER A 47 -5.42 -4.05 9.30
N MET A 48 -6.65 -4.26 8.84
CA MET A 48 -6.92 -4.90 7.57
C MET A 48 -6.32 -4.11 6.41
N LEU A 49 -6.41 -2.77 6.41
CA LEU A 49 -5.74 -1.95 5.40
C LEU A 49 -4.22 -2.14 5.47
N ARG A 50 -3.59 -2.12 6.64
CA ARG A 50 -2.14 -2.41 6.77
C ARG A 50 -1.75 -3.82 6.31
N GLU A 51 -2.61 -4.81 6.54
CA GLU A 51 -2.38 -6.21 6.19
C GLU A 51 -2.67 -6.52 4.71
N VAL A 52 -3.67 -5.84 4.13
CA VAL A 52 -4.09 -5.92 2.72
C VAL A 52 -3.34 -4.90 1.84
N GLU A 53 -2.57 -4.00 2.46
CA GLU A 53 -1.45 -3.27 1.85
C GLU A 53 -0.11 -4.03 2.01
N PRO A 54 0.09 -5.29 1.56
CA PRO A 54 1.38 -5.60 1.00
C PRO A 54 1.43 -4.81 -0.31
N THR A 55 2.12 -3.66 -0.28
CA THR A 55 2.57 -2.90 -1.46
C THR A 55 1.71 -1.72 -1.98
N SER A 56 1.19 -0.83 -1.12
CA SER A 56 0.48 0.38 -1.56
C SER A 56 0.42 1.39 -0.41
N VAL A 57 0.71 2.69 -0.48
CA VAL A 57 1.09 3.61 -1.57
C VAL A 57 1.98 4.68 -0.90
N ARG A 58 3.30 4.71 -1.17
CA ARG A 58 3.94 6.04 -1.13
C ARG A 58 3.33 6.77 -2.32
N ASP A 59 2.74 7.95 -2.08
CA ASP A 59 2.31 8.87 -3.14
C ASP A 59 3.59 9.32 -3.89
N LEU A 60 4.11 8.44 -4.74
CA LEU A 60 5.33 8.63 -5.50
C LEU A 60 4.94 9.14 -6.86
N SER A 61 5.58 10.22 -7.29
CA SER A 61 5.52 10.60 -8.69
C SER A 61 6.15 9.49 -9.54
N GLU A 62 5.77 9.48 -10.81
CA GLU A 62 6.40 8.61 -11.80
C GLU A 62 7.93 8.77 -11.81
N GLU A 63 8.44 10.00 -11.64
CA GLU A 63 9.88 10.25 -11.64
C GLU A 63 10.56 9.67 -10.39
N GLU A 64 9.90 9.72 -9.24
CA GLU A 64 10.43 9.14 -8.00
C GLU A 64 10.49 7.61 -8.09
N ALA A 65 9.45 6.98 -8.63
CA ALA A 65 9.44 5.54 -8.87
C ALA A 65 10.54 5.13 -9.87
N GLU A 66 10.70 5.88 -10.98
CA GLU A 66 11.75 5.62 -11.97
C GLU A 66 13.15 5.74 -11.35
N LYS A 67 13.39 6.76 -10.51
CA LYS A 67 14.66 6.95 -9.80
C LYS A 67 14.95 5.82 -8.80
N MET A 68 13.96 5.41 -8.01
CA MET A 68 14.13 4.32 -7.05
C MET A 68 14.46 2.99 -7.74
N ILE A 69 13.78 2.70 -8.86
CA ILE A 69 14.03 1.49 -9.66
C ILE A 69 15.44 1.55 -10.28
N ASP A 70 15.86 2.71 -10.78
CA ASP A 70 17.21 2.90 -11.34
C ASP A 70 18.30 2.68 -10.27
N GLU A 71 18.14 3.28 -9.09
CA GLU A 71 19.05 3.10 -7.95
C GLU A 71 19.11 1.63 -7.49
N PHE A 72 17.97 0.95 -7.44
CA PHE A 72 17.92 -0.47 -7.11
C PHE A 72 18.72 -1.32 -8.09
N LEU A 73 18.55 -1.10 -9.40
CA LEU A 73 19.24 -1.87 -10.44
C LEU A 73 20.75 -1.59 -10.48
N ILE A 74 21.18 -0.38 -10.11
CA ILE A 74 22.60 -0.05 -9.94
C ILE A 74 23.20 -0.81 -8.76
N GLN A 75 22.49 -0.88 -7.63
CA GLN A 75 22.96 -1.54 -6.41
C GLN A 75 22.87 -3.06 -6.49
N ASN A 76 21.96 -3.59 -7.30
CA ASN A 76 21.70 -5.01 -7.46
C ASN A 76 21.94 -5.40 -8.93
N PRO A 77 23.20 -5.55 -9.37
CA PRO A 77 23.49 -5.89 -10.76
C PRO A 77 23.01 -7.31 -11.09
N GLY A 78 22.33 -7.46 -12.23
CA GLY A 78 21.81 -8.75 -12.68
C GLY A 78 20.38 -8.64 -13.22
N PRO A 79 19.81 -9.75 -13.72
CA PRO A 79 18.41 -9.80 -14.10
C PRO A 79 17.52 -9.85 -12.85
N HIS A 80 16.50 -9.00 -12.81
CA HIS A 80 15.46 -8.99 -11.77
C HIS A 80 14.08 -8.98 -12.41
N PHE A 81 13.14 -9.67 -11.79
CA PHE A 81 11.73 -9.55 -12.13
C PHE A 81 11.16 -8.25 -11.55
N ALA A 82 10.24 -7.61 -12.27
CA ALA A 82 9.59 -6.39 -11.78
C ALA A 82 8.84 -6.61 -10.44
N SER A 83 8.37 -7.83 -10.17
CA SER A 83 7.79 -8.19 -8.87
C SER A 83 8.82 -8.19 -7.74
N GLU A 84 10.05 -8.67 -7.99
CA GLU A 84 11.13 -8.63 -6.99
C GLU A 84 11.54 -7.19 -6.68
N ILE A 85 11.58 -6.34 -7.72
CA ILE A 85 11.84 -4.90 -7.57
C ILE A 85 10.72 -4.24 -6.74
N ALA A 86 9.45 -4.56 -7.05
CA ALA A 86 8.29 -4.03 -6.33
C ALA A 86 8.33 -4.42 -4.84
N GLU A 87 8.59 -5.68 -4.53
CA GLU A 87 8.73 -6.18 -3.16
C GLU A 87 9.90 -5.51 -2.42
N ALA A 88 11.08 -5.46 -3.05
CA ALA A 88 12.28 -4.92 -2.42
C ALA A 88 12.16 -3.41 -2.13
N LEU A 89 11.46 -2.67 -2.97
CA LEU A 89 11.27 -1.22 -2.83
C LEU A 89 9.95 -0.82 -2.14
N GLY A 90 9.08 -1.79 -1.85
CA GLY A 90 7.73 -1.53 -1.34
C GLY A 90 6.86 -0.70 -2.30
N LEU A 91 7.07 -0.85 -3.61
CA LEU A 91 6.37 -0.10 -4.66
C LEU A 91 5.19 -0.89 -5.21
N GLU A 92 4.05 -0.24 -5.40
CA GLU A 92 2.86 -0.89 -5.97
C GLU A 92 3.21 -1.60 -7.29
N TYR A 93 2.73 -2.85 -7.42
CA TYR A 93 3.13 -3.73 -8.50
C TYR A 93 2.85 -3.14 -9.87
N ARG A 94 1.62 -2.65 -10.10
CA ARG A 94 1.22 -2.08 -11.39
C ARG A 94 2.08 -0.87 -11.75
N MET A 95 2.30 0.05 -10.82
CA MET A 95 3.19 1.20 -11.00
C MET A 95 4.62 0.75 -11.35
N THR A 96 5.12 -0.28 -10.67
CA THR A 96 6.44 -0.85 -10.94
C THR A 96 6.51 -1.45 -12.35
N PHE A 97 5.52 -2.26 -12.75
CA PHE A 97 5.42 -2.83 -14.09
C PHE A 97 5.34 -1.77 -15.18
N GLU A 98 4.51 -0.75 -15.00
CA GLU A 98 4.35 0.35 -15.95
C GLU A 98 5.64 1.17 -16.07
N THR A 99 6.33 1.45 -14.96
CA THR A 99 7.61 2.16 -14.95
C THR A 99 8.72 1.36 -15.62
N VAL A 100 8.89 0.09 -15.26
CA VAL A 100 9.87 -0.82 -15.90
C VAL A 100 9.61 -0.91 -17.40
N ARG A 101 8.35 -1.02 -17.83
CA ARG A 101 7.99 -1.03 -19.25
C ARG A 101 8.41 0.26 -19.96
N ARG A 102 8.15 1.44 -19.37
CA ARG A 102 8.59 2.72 -19.94
C ARG A 102 10.12 2.83 -20.00
N MET A 103 10.83 2.38 -18.96
CA MET A 103 12.30 2.37 -18.97
C MET A 103 12.87 1.46 -20.08
N LEU A 104 12.22 0.33 -20.35
CA LEU A 104 12.55 -0.55 -21.49
C LEU A 104 12.29 0.14 -22.84
N GLU A 105 11.14 0.79 -22.99
CA GLU A 105 10.77 1.53 -24.21
C GLU A 105 11.73 2.71 -24.47
N LYS A 106 12.19 3.40 -23.41
CA LYS A 106 13.21 4.46 -23.46
C LYS A 106 14.64 3.92 -23.64
N GLY A 107 14.85 2.60 -23.58
CA GLY A 107 16.17 1.97 -23.68
C GLY A 107 17.09 2.19 -22.47
N LYS A 108 16.56 2.67 -21.33
CA LYS A 108 17.30 2.88 -20.08
C LYS A 108 17.73 1.55 -19.44
N ILE A 109 16.87 0.55 -19.54
CA ILE A 109 17.14 -0.83 -19.10
C ILE A 109 16.89 -1.79 -20.26
N ARG A 110 17.36 -3.02 -20.13
CA ARG A 110 17.24 -4.04 -21.19
C ARG A 110 16.63 -5.31 -20.62
N ARG A 111 15.82 -6.00 -21.44
CA ARG A 111 15.37 -7.36 -21.10
C ARG A 111 16.57 -8.29 -21.07
N SER A 112 16.63 -9.15 -20.06
CA SER A 112 17.56 -10.27 -20.08
C SER A 112 17.22 -11.19 -21.27
N ARG A 113 18.25 -11.63 -21.99
CA ARG A 113 18.13 -12.78 -22.89
C ARG A 113 18.46 -13.99 -22.04
N LEU A 114 17.42 -14.68 -21.57
CA LEU A 114 17.56 -16.02 -21.03
C LEU A 114 18.05 -16.97 -22.14
#